data_AF-A0A0Q4RL78-F1
#
_entry.id   AF-A0A0Q4RL78-F1
#
_cell.length_a   1.000
_cell.length_b   1.000
_cell.length_c   1.000
_cell.angle_alpha   90.00
_cell.angle_beta   90.00
_cell.angle_gamma   90.00
#
_symmetry.space_group_name_H-M   'P 1'
#
loop_
_entity.id
_entity.type
_entity.pdbx_description
1 polymer ?
#
loop_
_entity_poly.entity_id
_entity_poly.type
_entity_poly.pdbx_seq_one_letter_code
_entity_poly.pdbx_strand_id
1 'polypeptide(L)'
;MWLAGALCAAAVAAIPVQAQTTPAPVVALPPEVEAALARAKLPRESLSVVVTEAQGAARTQPRLAHRAQVAVNPASVMKLVTTYAALEQLGPAYVWNTPVYVQGTVQDGSLRGNVYIQGQGDPKLVMERLWLLMRRLQAQGIQVIVGDIVLDRTAFDVPEHDPARFDGEPLRPYNASPDALLVNYKSSVMTFVPDVPAGLARIQYDPPLAGVQRQATVALAAAGADCGDWRGALRAELADPAKVVFQGVYPAACGERVWPVAAADPRGFAARAVEGMWRELGGKLTGSVRDGKVPAGLKPVFMSTSPALAEVVRDVNKYSNNVMAQHVFLTMALQKNGVATFDGAREALRQWWQARVGDAELPQADNGAGLSRDARLTAQALARMLQVAWQSPVMPDLVASLPMSGVDGTLRRSQSRASAHLKTGSLRDVMAVAGYVHAASGRRYVLVAVVNHANAGAARPVLDSLVDWAARDQ
;
A
#
# COMPACT_ATOMS: atom_id res chain seq x y z
N MET A 1 -93.30 -1.66 9.49
CA MET A 1 -93.74 -1.94 8.10
C MET A 1 -92.55 -1.67 7.20
N TRP A 2 -92.20 -2.63 6.37
CA TRP A 2 -90.95 -2.74 5.59
C TRP A 2 -90.70 -1.56 4.65
N LEU A 3 -89.43 -1.20 4.47
CA LEU A 3 -88.87 -0.78 3.17
C LEU A 3 -87.34 -0.95 3.17
N ALA A 4 -86.86 -1.75 2.22
CA ALA A 4 -85.47 -2.14 2.03
C ALA A 4 -84.66 -1.03 1.35
N GLY A 5 -83.47 -0.74 1.85
CA GLY A 5 -82.50 0.19 1.25
C GLY A 5 -81.35 -0.58 0.60
N ALA A 6 -81.21 -0.44 -0.72
CA ALA A 6 -80.07 -0.96 -1.48
C ALA A 6 -78.85 -0.04 -1.30
N LEU A 7 -77.73 -0.60 -0.83
CA LEU A 7 -76.43 0.08 -0.75
C LEU A 7 -75.67 -0.13 -2.06
N CYS A 8 -75.49 0.94 -2.84
CA CYS A 8 -74.53 1.00 -3.93
C CYS A 8 -73.12 1.20 -3.36
N ALA A 9 -72.22 0.23 -3.56
CA ALA A 9 -70.79 0.40 -3.29
C ALA A 9 -70.13 1.06 -4.50
N ALA A 10 -69.65 2.30 -4.34
CA ALA A 10 -68.82 2.98 -5.32
C ALA A 10 -67.37 2.49 -5.18
N ALA A 11 -66.86 1.80 -6.20
CA ALA A 11 -65.45 1.42 -6.29
C ALA A 11 -64.62 2.66 -6.69
N VAL A 12 -63.79 3.16 -5.78
CA VAL A 12 -62.79 4.20 -6.07
C VAL A 12 -61.57 3.50 -6.67
N ALA A 13 -61.37 3.65 -7.97
CA ALA A 13 -60.15 3.21 -8.65
C ALA A 13 -58.98 4.12 -8.25
N ALA A 14 -58.03 3.60 -7.48
CA ALA A 14 -56.79 4.30 -7.18
C ALA A 14 -55.89 4.31 -8.43
N ILE A 15 -55.68 5.50 -8.99
CA ILE A 15 -54.71 5.72 -10.07
C ILE A 15 -53.30 5.62 -9.46
N PRO A 16 -52.41 4.74 -9.97
CA PRO A 16 -51.03 4.70 -9.49
C PRO A 16 -50.31 5.98 -9.92
N VAL A 17 -49.96 6.81 -8.95
CA VAL A 17 -49.05 7.94 -9.16
C VAL A 17 -47.66 7.34 -9.41
N GLN A 18 -47.27 7.23 -10.68
CA GLN A 18 -45.87 6.99 -11.04
C GLN A 18 -45.06 8.22 -10.62
N ALA A 19 -44.22 8.05 -9.60
CA ALA A 19 -43.21 9.03 -9.24
C ALA A 19 -42.25 9.18 -10.41
N GLN A 20 -42.42 10.25 -11.20
CA GLN A 20 -41.44 10.67 -12.18
C GLN A 20 -40.18 11.11 -11.42
N THR A 21 -39.13 10.28 -11.46
CA THR A 21 -37.80 10.67 -11.03
C THR A 21 -37.27 11.70 -12.02
N THR A 22 -37.33 12.98 -11.64
CA THR A 22 -36.61 14.03 -12.36
C THR A 22 -35.11 13.67 -12.37
N PRO A 23 -34.45 13.60 -13.53
CA PRO A 23 -33.01 13.40 -13.57
C PRO A 23 -32.35 14.56 -12.83
N ALA A 24 -31.44 14.25 -11.91
CA ALA A 24 -30.68 15.26 -11.19
C ALA A 24 -29.96 16.18 -12.21
N PRO A 25 -29.90 17.50 -11.96
CA PRO A 25 -29.24 18.42 -12.87
C PRO A 25 -27.79 18.00 -13.10
N VAL A 26 -27.39 17.88 -14.37
CA VAL A 26 -26.00 17.60 -14.76
C VAL A 26 -25.19 18.85 -14.40
N VAL A 27 -24.43 18.78 -13.30
CA VAL A 27 -23.49 19.84 -12.94
C VAL A 27 -22.37 19.82 -13.96
N ALA A 28 -22.27 20.87 -14.78
CA ALA A 28 -21.17 21.02 -15.73
C ALA A 28 -19.83 21.03 -14.99
N LEU A 29 -18.78 20.45 -15.61
CA LEU A 29 -17.44 20.54 -15.06
C LEU A 29 -16.98 22.02 -15.01
N PRO A 30 -16.21 22.42 -14.00
CA PRO A 30 -15.68 23.78 -13.91
C PRO A 30 -14.85 24.16 -15.15
N PRO A 31 -14.93 25.40 -15.67
CA PRO A 31 -14.21 25.82 -16.87
C PRO A 31 -12.68 25.58 -16.83
N GLU A 32 -12.06 25.74 -15.67
CA GLU A 32 -10.63 25.48 -15.46
C GLU A 32 -10.28 23.99 -15.58
N VAL A 33 -11.18 23.10 -15.15
CA VAL A 33 -11.03 21.64 -15.27
C VAL A 33 -11.21 21.23 -16.73
N GLU A 34 -12.20 21.81 -17.41
CA GLU A 34 -12.42 21.64 -18.86
C GLU A 34 -11.20 22.06 -19.67
N ALA A 35 -10.64 23.24 -19.39
CA ALA A 35 -9.43 23.72 -20.06
C ALA A 35 -8.21 22.83 -19.77
N ALA A 36 -8.07 22.33 -18.54
CA ALA A 36 -7.00 21.40 -18.18
C ALA A 36 -7.14 20.05 -18.90
N LEU A 37 -8.36 19.49 -18.98
CA LEU A 37 -8.67 18.27 -19.73
C LEU A 37 -8.29 18.43 -21.21
N ALA A 38 -8.72 19.52 -21.84
CA ALA A 38 -8.42 19.82 -23.24
C ALA A 38 -6.89 19.92 -23.48
N ARG A 39 -6.16 20.64 -22.62
CA ARG A 39 -4.69 20.76 -22.71
C ARG A 39 -3.99 19.42 -22.54
N ALA A 40 -4.50 18.58 -21.62
CA ALA A 40 -4.00 17.23 -21.39
C ALA A 40 -4.43 16.22 -22.47
N LYS A 41 -5.23 16.65 -23.47
CA LYS A 41 -5.82 15.76 -24.50
C LYS A 41 -6.57 14.59 -23.87
N LEU A 42 -7.34 14.88 -22.82
CA LEU A 42 -8.16 13.93 -22.09
C LEU A 42 -9.64 14.23 -22.37
N PRO A 43 -10.42 13.25 -22.84
CA PRO A 43 -11.85 13.45 -23.08
C PRO A 43 -12.60 13.48 -21.74
N ARG A 44 -13.74 14.19 -21.64
CA ARG A 44 -14.48 14.37 -20.36
C ARG A 44 -14.88 13.05 -19.73
N GLU A 45 -15.10 12.04 -20.55
CA GLU A 45 -15.56 10.70 -20.24
C GLU A 45 -14.49 9.88 -19.52
N SER A 46 -13.22 10.30 -19.64
CA SER A 46 -12.11 9.70 -18.90
C SER A 46 -12.12 10.06 -17.41
N LEU A 47 -12.80 11.14 -17.01
CA LEU A 47 -12.85 11.63 -15.64
C LEU A 47 -14.12 11.13 -14.94
N SER A 48 -13.94 10.48 -13.79
CA SER A 48 -14.98 10.25 -12.79
C SER A 48 -14.65 11.08 -11.55
N VAL A 49 -15.55 11.98 -11.13
CA VAL A 49 -15.28 12.92 -10.04
C VAL A 49 -16.50 13.16 -9.16
N VAL A 50 -16.24 13.28 -7.85
CA VAL A 50 -17.17 13.77 -6.83
C VAL A 50 -16.47 14.79 -5.93
N VAL A 51 -17.13 15.92 -5.67
CA VAL A 51 -16.79 16.88 -4.62
C VAL A 51 -18.01 17.11 -3.74
N THR A 52 -17.90 16.82 -2.45
CA THR A 52 -19.00 16.97 -1.48
C THR A 52 -18.48 17.38 -0.11
N GLU A 53 -19.33 17.94 0.75
CA GLU A 53 -18.93 18.32 2.12
C GLU A 53 -18.62 17.07 2.96
N ALA A 54 -17.51 17.12 3.71
CA ALA A 54 -17.07 16.01 4.56
C ALA A 54 -18.01 15.74 5.73
N GLN A 55 -18.66 16.79 6.25
CA GLN A 55 -19.62 16.74 7.36
C GLN A 55 -21.08 16.64 6.88
N GLY A 56 -21.31 16.54 5.56
CA GLY A 56 -22.65 16.47 4.99
C GLY A 56 -23.38 15.18 5.32
N ALA A 57 -24.71 15.25 5.45
CA ALA A 57 -25.55 14.07 5.48
C ALA A 57 -25.40 13.28 4.17
N ALA A 58 -25.67 11.98 4.20
CA ALA A 58 -25.59 11.08 3.03
C ALA A 58 -26.34 11.59 1.79
N ARG A 59 -27.34 12.45 2.00
CA ARG A 59 -28.26 12.98 0.99
C ARG A 59 -27.97 14.42 0.58
N THR A 60 -26.94 15.07 1.14
CA THR A 60 -26.55 16.41 0.68
C THR A 60 -26.06 16.31 -0.76
N GLN A 61 -26.62 17.12 -1.66
CA GLN A 61 -26.19 17.14 -3.05
C GLN A 61 -24.69 17.50 -3.13
N PRO A 62 -23.89 16.74 -3.90
CA PRO A 62 -22.49 17.06 -4.11
C PRO A 62 -22.36 18.38 -4.88
N ARG A 63 -21.32 19.16 -4.57
CA ARG A 63 -20.95 20.37 -5.33
C ARG A 63 -20.55 20.06 -6.76
N LEU A 64 -19.98 18.87 -6.97
CA LEU A 64 -19.63 18.35 -8.29
C LEU A 64 -19.85 16.85 -8.30
N ALA A 65 -20.52 16.35 -9.34
CA ALA A 65 -20.61 14.93 -9.63
C ALA A 65 -20.62 14.74 -11.14
N HIS A 66 -19.61 14.03 -11.66
CA HIS A 66 -19.52 13.67 -13.07
C HIS A 66 -19.04 12.23 -13.18
N ARG A 67 -19.82 11.37 -13.84
CA ARG A 67 -19.60 9.91 -13.91
C ARG A 67 -19.35 9.26 -12.54
N ALA A 68 -19.97 9.82 -11.50
CA ALA A 68 -19.71 9.49 -10.12
C ALA A 68 -20.04 8.02 -9.77
N GLN A 69 -21.03 7.45 -10.46
CA GLN A 69 -21.51 6.06 -10.32
C GLN A 69 -20.78 5.07 -11.24
N VAL A 70 -19.87 5.53 -12.10
CA VAL A 70 -19.18 4.62 -13.01
C VAL A 70 -18.08 3.89 -12.24
N ALA A 71 -18.17 2.57 -12.21
CA ALA A 71 -17.14 1.71 -11.62
C ALA A 71 -15.88 1.76 -12.49
N VAL A 72 -14.79 2.30 -11.93
CA VAL A 72 -13.53 2.50 -12.63
C VAL A 72 -12.37 1.85 -11.87
N ASN A 73 -11.23 1.64 -12.55
CA ASN A 73 -10.03 1.20 -11.86
C ASN A 73 -9.47 2.36 -11.02
N PRO A 74 -9.39 2.24 -9.69
CA PRO A 74 -8.98 3.34 -8.80
C PRO A 74 -7.46 3.46 -8.64
N ALA A 75 -6.66 2.49 -9.13
CA ALA A 75 -5.27 2.36 -8.74
C ALA A 75 -5.10 2.41 -7.21
N SER A 76 -4.03 3.06 -6.71
CA SER A 76 -3.70 3.09 -5.29
C SER A 76 -4.67 3.88 -4.39
N VAL A 77 -5.71 4.56 -4.90
CA VAL A 77 -6.73 5.12 -4.00
C VAL A 77 -7.60 4.02 -3.37
N MET A 78 -7.57 2.78 -3.90
CA MET A 78 -8.12 1.59 -3.24
C MET A 78 -7.55 1.39 -1.82
N LYS A 79 -6.29 1.80 -1.58
CA LYS A 79 -5.66 1.68 -0.26
C LYS A 79 -6.43 2.43 0.81
N LEU A 80 -7.16 3.50 0.49
CA LEU A 80 -8.01 4.20 1.45
C LEU A 80 -9.08 3.27 2.04
N VAL A 81 -9.66 2.40 1.21
CA VAL A 81 -10.64 1.40 1.66
C VAL A 81 -9.97 0.44 2.64
N THR A 82 -8.83 -0.13 2.25
CA THR A 82 -8.09 -1.07 3.10
C THR A 82 -7.61 -0.44 4.40
N THR A 83 -6.98 0.74 4.36
CA THR A 83 -6.41 1.37 5.55
C THR A 83 -7.49 1.85 6.51
N TYR A 84 -8.60 2.41 6.00
CA TYR A 84 -9.70 2.83 6.86
C TYR A 84 -10.42 1.63 7.49
N ALA A 85 -10.70 0.59 6.71
CA ALA A 85 -11.30 -0.64 7.21
C ALA A 85 -10.45 -1.31 8.31
N ALA A 86 -9.13 -1.32 8.14
CA ALA A 86 -8.21 -1.87 9.13
C ALA A 86 -8.15 -1.02 10.40
N LEU A 87 -8.10 0.32 10.29
CA LEU A 87 -8.12 1.20 11.46
C LEU A 87 -9.38 1.01 12.31
N GLU A 88 -10.54 0.84 11.68
CA GLU A 88 -11.82 0.58 12.36
C GLU A 88 -11.90 -0.80 13.01
N GLN A 89 -11.42 -1.85 12.32
CA GLN A 89 -11.57 -3.23 12.79
C GLN A 89 -10.50 -3.65 13.80
N LEU A 90 -9.26 -3.19 13.61
CA LEU A 90 -8.12 -3.59 14.43
C LEU A 90 -7.80 -2.54 15.51
N GLY A 91 -8.14 -1.28 15.27
CA GLY A 91 -7.78 -0.15 16.11
C GLY A 91 -6.39 0.43 15.77
N PRO A 92 -6.18 1.75 15.94
CA PRO A 92 -4.92 2.41 15.56
C PRO A 92 -3.70 1.92 16.36
N ALA A 93 -3.93 1.39 17.56
CA ALA A 93 -2.90 0.84 18.45
C ALA A 93 -2.56 -0.63 18.17
N TYR A 94 -3.21 -1.28 17.19
CA TYR A 94 -2.89 -2.66 16.82
C TYR A 94 -1.42 -2.81 16.45
N VAL A 95 -0.80 -3.90 16.90
CA VAL A 95 0.59 -4.26 16.59
C VAL A 95 0.66 -5.70 16.11
N TRP A 96 1.56 -5.96 15.17
CA TRP A 96 1.95 -7.31 14.80
C TRP A 96 3.06 -7.77 15.73
N ASN A 97 3.01 -9.04 16.13
CA ASN A 97 4.07 -9.66 16.90
C ASN A 97 4.70 -10.78 16.08
N THR A 98 6.03 -10.82 16.05
CA THR A 98 6.83 -11.89 15.45
C THR A 98 7.46 -12.69 16.60
N PRO A 99 6.86 -13.82 17.02
CA PRO A 99 7.41 -14.63 18.10
C PRO A 99 8.68 -15.35 17.66
N VAL A 100 9.63 -15.46 18.59
CA VAL A 100 10.88 -16.20 18.41
C VAL A 100 10.97 -17.29 19.45
N TYR A 101 11.32 -18.50 19.03
CA TYR A 101 11.39 -19.69 19.86
C TYR A 101 12.79 -20.28 19.81
N VAL A 102 13.21 -20.88 20.91
CA VAL A 102 14.47 -21.62 21.00
C VAL A 102 14.14 -23.02 21.48
N GLN A 103 14.57 -24.02 20.71
CA GLN A 103 14.44 -25.43 21.05
C GLN A 103 15.82 -26.03 21.19
N GLY A 104 16.13 -26.61 22.35
CA GLY A 104 17.43 -27.20 22.65
C GLY A 104 18.07 -26.59 23.90
N THR A 105 19.36 -26.83 24.09
CA THR A 105 20.13 -26.33 25.24
C THR A 105 21.19 -25.35 24.79
N VAL A 106 21.36 -24.27 25.56
CA VAL A 106 22.44 -23.29 25.37
C VAL A 106 23.54 -23.59 26.38
N GLN A 107 24.75 -23.88 25.89
CA GLN A 107 25.93 -24.12 26.72
C GLN A 107 27.12 -23.37 26.11
N ASP A 108 27.81 -22.55 26.92
CA ASP A 108 29.01 -21.79 26.52
C ASP A 108 28.83 -20.98 25.23
N GLY A 109 27.67 -20.35 25.06
CA GLY A 109 27.36 -19.58 23.85
C GLY A 109 26.82 -20.40 22.67
N SER A 110 26.77 -21.73 22.78
CA SER A 110 26.33 -22.62 21.71
C SER A 110 24.95 -23.20 22.01
N LEU A 111 23.97 -22.91 21.15
CA LEU A 111 22.68 -23.59 21.12
C LEU A 111 22.82 -24.92 20.36
N ARG A 112 22.58 -26.06 21.03
CA ARG A 112 22.39 -27.36 20.37
C ARG A 112 20.91 -27.58 20.10
N GLY A 113 20.47 -27.18 18.91
CA GLY A 113 19.08 -27.19 18.50
C GLY A 113 18.72 -26.03 17.58
N ASN A 114 17.44 -25.73 17.47
CA ASN A 114 16.90 -24.85 16.45
C ASN A 114 16.33 -23.56 17.04
N VAL A 115 16.42 -22.48 16.26
CA VAL A 115 15.68 -21.24 16.49
C VAL A 115 14.50 -21.23 15.53
N TYR A 116 13.33 -20.81 15.98
CA TYR A 116 12.17 -20.59 15.11
C TYR A 116 11.77 -19.12 15.12
N ILE A 117 11.52 -18.55 13.94
CA ILE A 117 11.00 -17.20 13.76
C ILE A 117 9.65 -17.33 13.07
N GLN A 118 8.58 -17.00 13.78
CA GLN A 118 7.23 -17.10 13.24
C GLN A 118 6.76 -15.75 12.72
N GLY A 119 6.61 -15.65 11.40
CA GLY A 119 5.98 -14.52 10.74
C GLY A 119 4.47 -14.51 10.99
N GLN A 120 3.94 -13.37 11.39
CA GLN A 120 2.49 -13.15 11.56
C GLN A 120 1.98 -11.96 10.73
N GLY A 121 2.69 -11.61 9.65
CA GLY A 121 2.27 -10.58 8.70
C GLY A 121 2.70 -9.16 9.07
N ASP A 122 3.77 -9.00 9.85
CA ASP A 122 4.33 -7.69 10.18
C ASP A 122 4.79 -6.97 8.88
N PRO A 123 4.14 -5.86 8.48
CA PRO A 123 4.43 -5.18 7.23
C PRO A 123 5.67 -4.29 7.32
N LYS A 124 6.27 -4.14 8.49
CA LYS A 124 7.37 -3.20 8.75
C LYS A 124 8.57 -3.90 9.41
N LEU A 125 8.78 -5.19 9.15
CA LEU A 125 10.01 -5.89 9.54
C LEU A 125 11.17 -5.50 8.61
N VAL A 126 11.59 -4.25 8.73
CA VAL A 126 12.73 -3.66 8.00
C VAL A 126 14.06 -4.13 8.59
N MET A 127 15.14 -3.82 7.87
CA MET A 127 16.53 -4.09 8.26
C MET A 127 16.80 -3.86 9.76
N GLU A 128 16.56 -2.66 10.25
CA GLU A 128 16.90 -2.24 11.61
C GLU A 128 16.16 -3.09 12.65
N ARG A 129 14.93 -3.50 12.35
CA ARG A 129 14.14 -4.37 13.23
C ARG A 129 14.57 -5.83 13.13
N LEU A 130 15.03 -6.29 11.98
CA LEU A 130 15.68 -7.59 11.84
C LEU A 130 16.99 -7.63 12.65
N TRP A 131 17.82 -6.58 12.57
CA TRP A 131 19.01 -6.43 13.38
C TRP A 131 18.70 -6.47 14.88
N LEU A 132 17.70 -5.72 15.34
CA LEU A 132 17.23 -5.75 16.74
C LEU A 132 16.74 -7.15 17.17
N LEU A 133 16.00 -7.85 16.31
CA LEU A 133 15.54 -9.22 16.56
C LEU A 133 16.73 -10.17 16.75
N MET A 134 17.72 -10.13 15.86
CA MET A 134 18.93 -10.96 15.95
C MET A 134 19.79 -10.60 17.16
N ARG A 135 19.92 -9.31 17.49
CA ARG A 135 20.59 -8.87 18.73
C ARG A 135 19.90 -9.40 19.98
N ARG A 136 18.56 -9.41 20.01
CA ARG A 136 17.80 -9.98 21.14
C ARG A 136 17.94 -11.49 21.23
N LEU A 137 18.09 -12.18 20.10
CA LEU A 137 18.45 -13.59 20.07
C LEU A 137 19.86 -13.82 20.65
N GLN A 138 20.86 -13.01 20.29
CA GLN A 138 22.19 -13.07 20.91
C GLN A 138 22.13 -12.82 22.42
N ALA A 139 21.27 -11.91 22.87
CA ALA A 139 21.05 -11.62 24.28
C ALA A 139 20.45 -12.81 25.08
N GLN A 140 19.96 -13.87 24.42
CA GLN A 140 19.63 -15.15 25.06
C GLN A 140 20.88 -16.00 25.37
N GLY A 141 22.09 -15.44 25.21
CA GLY A 141 23.35 -16.17 25.37
C GLY A 141 23.72 -17.03 24.18
N ILE A 142 23.12 -16.80 23.00
CA ILE A 142 23.34 -17.60 21.79
C ILE A 142 24.33 -16.87 20.88
N GLN A 143 25.47 -17.48 20.60
CA GLN A 143 26.49 -16.99 19.64
C GLN A 143 26.66 -17.96 18.48
N VAL A 144 26.49 -19.26 18.74
CA VAL A 144 26.54 -20.34 17.75
C VAL A 144 25.23 -21.12 17.78
N ILE A 145 24.64 -21.35 16.61
CA ILE A 145 23.48 -22.24 16.46
C ILE A 145 23.97 -23.53 15.79
N VAL A 146 23.98 -24.62 16.57
CA VAL A 146 24.27 -25.99 16.13
C VAL A 146 22.94 -26.66 15.78
N GLY A 147 22.38 -26.23 14.67
CA GLY A 147 21.06 -26.59 14.16
C GLY A 147 20.61 -25.57 13.11
N ASP A 148 19.31 -25.44 12.90
CA ASP A 148 18.72 -24.56 11.90
C ASP A 148 18.12 -23.29 12.52
N ILE A 149 17.98 -22.25 11.69
CA ILE A 149 16.96 -21.21 11.90
C ILE A 149 15.77 -21.55 11.02
N VAL A 150 14.61 -21.78 11.62
CA VAL A 150 13.39 -22.23 10.95
C VAL A 150 12.41 -21.07 10.84
N LEU A 151 11.98 -20.77 9.61
CA LEU A 151 11.04 -19.69 9.31
C LEU A 151 9.61 -20.26 9.19
N ASP A 152 8.74 -19.91 10.12
CA ASP A 152 7.33 -20.28 10.07
C ASP A 152 6.52 -19.17 9.41
N ARG A 153 5.99 -19.46 8.24
CA ARG A 153 5.19 -18.52 7.42
C ARG A 153 3.71 -18.90 7.35
N THR A 154 3.26 -19.82 8.19
CA THR A 154 1.95 -20.47 8.04
C THR A 154 0.76 -19.60 8.42
N ALA A 155 1.01 -18.40 8.96
CA ALA A 155 -0.03 -17.42 9.18
C ALA A 155 -0.67 -16.93 7.87
N PHE A 156 0.05 -16.93 6.75
CA PHE A 156 -0.46 -16.49 5.44
C PHE A 156 -0.55 -17.70 4.49
N ASP A 157 -1.73 -17.94 3.96
CA ASP A 157 -1.99 -18.88 2.87
C ASP A 157 -2.38 -18.07 1.63
N VAL A 158 -1.36 -17.63 0.91
CA VAL A 158 -1.48 -16.79 -0.28
C VAL A 158 -0.89 -17.52 -1.49
N PRO A 159 -1.56 -17.47 -2.65
CA PRO A 159 -1.05 -18.13 -3.85
C PRO A 159 0.27 -17.51 -4.29
N GLU A 160 1.09 -18.31 -4.97
CA GLU A 160 2.29 -17.82 -5.60
C GLU A 160 1.96 -16.74 -6.65
N HIS A 161 2.77 -15.71 -6.68
CA HIS A 161 2.56 -14.53 -7.51
C HIS A 161 3.75 -14.37 -8.43
N ASP A 162 3.50 -14.33 -9.74
CA ASP A 162 4.47 -13.89 -10.73
C ASP A 162 4.59 -12.35 -10.67
N PRO A 163 5.74 -11.79 -10.19
CA PRO A 163 5.92 -10.35 -10.07
C PRO A 163 5.93 -9.62 -11.42
N ALA A 164 6.16 -10.32 -12.54
CA ALA A 164 6.13 -9.72 -13.88
C ALA A 164 4.71 -9.59 -14.45
N ARG A 165 3.71 -10.29 -13.88
CA ARG A 165 2.38 -10.44 -14.47
C ARG A 165 1.65 -9.12 -14.74
N PHE A 166 1.90 -8.08 -13.94
CA PHE A 166 1.15 -6.83 -14.01
C PHE A 166 1.61 -5.88 -15.15
N ASP A 167 2.92 -5.77 -15.33
CA ASP A 167 3.56 -4.80 -16.22
C ASP A 167 4.90 -5.24 -16.83
N GLY A 168 5.35 -6.47 -16.58
CA GLY A 168 6.62 -7.00 -17.08
C GLY A 168 7.84 -6.55 -16.28
N GLU A 169 7.67 -5.92 -15.12
CA GLU A 169 8.76 -5.33 -14.33
C GLU A 169 8.96 -6.06 -12.97
N PRO A 170 9.40 -7.33 -12.96
CA PRO A 170 9.41 -8.17 -11.75
C PRO A 170 10.30 -7.66 -10.62
N LEU A 171 11.32 -6.87 -10.95
CA LEU A 171 12.30 -6.33 -10.01
C LEU A 171 11.89 -4.99 -9.39
N ARG A 172 10.69 -4.48 -9.71
CA ARG A 172 10.18 -3.26 -9.08
C ARG A 172 9.62 -3.59 -7.69
N PRO A 173 10.02 -2.87 -6.62
CA PRO A 173 9.51 -3.11 -5.27
C PRO A 173 7.99 -3.09 -5.14
N TYR A 174 7.29 -2.36 -6.00
CA TYR A 174 5.83 -2.32 -5.98
C TYR A 174 5.15 -3.62 -6.46
N ASN A 175 5.89 -4.52 -7.12
CA ASN A 175 5.44 -5.85 -7.56
C ASN A 175 5.79 -6.96 -6.54
N ALA A 176 6.36 -6.61 -5.37
CA ALA A 176 6.64 -7.58 -4.32
C ALA A 176 5.34 -8.24 -3.79
N SER A 177 5.41 -9.55 -3.57
CA SER A 177 4.30 -10.36 -3.07
C SER A 177 4.26 -10.41 -1.53
N PRO A 178 3.07 -10.57 -0.91
CA PRO A 178 2.95 -10.64 0.53
C PRO A 178 3.59 -11.92 1.07
N ASP A 179 3.85 -11.95 2.38
CA ASP A 179 4.57 -13.01 3.07
C ASP A 179 4.31 -12.86 4.56
N ALA A 180 4.00 -13.94 5.28
CA ALA A 180 3.84 -13.84 6.73
C ALA A 180 5.13 -13.34 7.43
N LEU A 181 6.31 -13.59 6.84
CA LEU A 181 7.60 -13.05 7.29
C LEU A 181 8.18 -12.11 6.24
N LEU A 182 7.54 -10.96 6.03
CA LEU A 182 7.99 -9.94 5.07
C LEU A 182 9.20 -9.17 5.61
N VAL A 183 10.39 -9.70 5.36
CA VAL A 183 11.64 -9.00 5.62
C VAL A 183 11.88 -7.93 4.55
N ASN A 184 12.11 -6.70 4.99
CA ASN A 184 12.54 -5.55 4.16
C ASN A 184 11.79 -5.41 2.83
N TYR A 185 10.46 -5.62 2.85
CA TYR A 185 9.60 -5.54 1.66
C TYR A 185 10.02 -6.47 0.50
N LYS A 186 10.73 -7.57 0.79
CA LYS A 186 11.38 -8.44 -0.21
C LYS A 186 12.26 -7.66 -1.19
N SER A 187 12.93 -6.62 -0.71
CA SER A 187 13.70 -5.71 -1.55
C SER A 187 15.08 -5.46 -0.94
N SER A 188 16.09 -5.37 -1.80
CA SER A 188 17.41 -4.87 -1.45
C SER A 188 17.53 -3.42 -1.90
N VAL A 189 18.10 -2.58 -1.05
CA VAL A 189 18.44 -1.20 -1.33
C VAL A 189 19.93 -1.14 -1.62
N MET A 190 20.28 -0.59 -2.79
CA MET A 190 21.66 -0.35 -3.19
C MET A 190 21.95 1.13 -3.14
N THR A 191 22.95 1.54 -2.36
CA THR A 191 23.38 2.94 -2.26
C THR A 191 24.73 3.09 -2.94
N PHE A 192 24.76 3.94 -3.97
CA PHE A 192 25.94 4.25 -4.77
C PHE A 192 26.52 5.58 -4.32
N VAL A 193 27.78 5.58 -3.88
CA VAL A 193 28.50 6.78 -3.42
C VAL A 193 29.77 6.95 -4.25
N PRO A 194 29.90 8.03 -5.05
CA PRO A 194 31.09 8.26 -5.85
C PRO A 194 32.31 8.59 -4.98
N ASP A 195 33.42 7.89 -5.23
CA ASP A 195 34.76 8.13 -4.67
C ASP A 195 35.66 8.61 -5.82
N VAL A 196 35.60 9.90 -6.11
CA VAL A 196 36.26 10.51 -7.27
C VAL A 196 37.79 10.30 -7.26
N PRO A 197 38.50 10.47 -6.13
CA PRO A 197 39.93 10.18 -6.07
C PRO A 197 40.27 8.71 -6.42
N ALA A 198 39.41 7.76 -6.06
CA ALA A 198 39.60 6.34 -6.35
C ALA A 198 39.12 5.92 -7.77
N GLY A 199 38.46 6.82 -8.52
CA GLY A 199 37.94 6.52 -9.85
C GLY A 199 36.78 5.52 -9.87
N LEU A 200 36.11 5.29 -8.73
CA LEU A 200 35.02 4.32 -8.58
C LEU A 200 33.85 4.88 -7.75
N ALA A 201 32.69 4.25 -7.82
CA ALA A 201 31.61 4.41 -6.85
C ALA A 201 31.54 3.17 -5.96
N ARG A 202 31.38 3.38 -4.65
CA ARG A 202 31.17 2.33 -3.66
C ARG A 202 29.68 1.98 -3.60
N ILE A 203 29.39 0.71 -3.40
CA ILE A 203 28.02 0.18 -3.35
C ILE A 203 27.78 -0.44 -1.98
N GLN A 204 26.85 0.15 -1.24
CA GLN A 204 26.30 -0.42 -0.01
C GLN A 204 25.01 -1.17 -0.33
N TYR A 205 24.77 -2.28 0.36
CA TYR A 205 23.58 -3.11 0.18
C TYR A 205 22.88 -3.38 1.50
N ASP A 206 21.59 -3.07 1.55
CA ASP A 206 20.73 -3.36 2.70
C ASP A 206 19.53 -4.20 2.25
N PRO A 207 19.27 -5.40 2.81
CA PRO A 207 19.99 -6.08 3.89
C PRO A 207 21.28 -6.81 3.45
N PRO A 208 22.12 -7.32 4.37
CA PRO A 208 23.03 -8.40 4.03
C PRO A 208 22.23 -9.63 3.63
N LEU A 209 22.70 -10.30 2.59
CA LEU A 209 22.08 -11.50 2.06
C LEU A 209 23.13 -12.60 2.03
N ALA A 210 22.91 -13.68 2.79
CA ALA A 210 23.78 -14.85 2.74
C ALA A 210 23.72 -15.52 1.36
N GLY A 211 24.87 -15.98 0.88
CA GLY A 211 24.98 -16.69 -0.40
C GLY A 211 24.79 -15.83 -1.65
N VAL A 212 24.75 -14.50 -1.53
CA VAL A 212 24.63 -13.59 -2.68
C VAL A 212 25.96 -12.87 -2.92
N GLN A 213 26.54 -13.06 -4.09
CA GLN A 213 27.74 -12.36 -4.53
C GLN A 213 27.38 -10.94 -4.99
N ARG A 214 28.03 -9.92 -4.42
CA ARG A 214 27.68 -8.52 -4.69
C ARG A 214 28.94 -7.71 -4.93
N GLN A 215 28.97 -6.94 -6.02
CA GLN A 215 30.08 -6.04 -6.32
C GLN A 215 30.12 -4.90 -5.30
N ALA A 216 31.24 -4.72 -4.61
CA ALA A 216 31.40 -3.61 -3.66
C ALA A 216 31.59 -2.25 -4.34
N THR A 217 31.95 -2.24 -5.63
CA THR A 217 32.27 -1.02 -6.38
C THR A 217 31.90 -1.15 -7.86
N VAL A 218 31.75 -0.01 -8.54
CA VAL A 218 31.64 0.11 -10.00
C VAL A 218 32.52 1.27 -10.46
N ALA A 219 33.11 1.20 -11.66
CA ALA A 219 33.94 2.29 -12.19
C ALA A 219 33.13 3.57 -12.41
N LEU A 220 33.76 4.73 -12.23
CA LEU A 220 33.13 6.01 -12.61
C LEU A 220 33.12 6.18 -14.14
N ALA A 221 32.11 6.90 -14.63
CA ALA A 221 32.10 7.37 -16.00
C ALA A 221 33.22 8.41 -16.23
N ALA A 222 33.52 8.71 -17.50
CA ALA A 222 34.47 9.76 -17.86
C ALA A 222 34.14 11.09 -17.15
N ALA A 223 35.18 11.85 -16.80
CA ALA A 223 35.04 13.15 -16.17
C ALA A 223 34.13 14.07 -17.02
N GLY A 224 33.19 14.75 -16.37
CA GLY A 224 32.23 15.63 -17.04
C GLY A 224 30.98 14.93 -17.58
N ALA A 225 30.83 13.60 -17.43
CA ALA A 225 29.60 12.92 -17.79
C ALA A 225 28.42 13.36 -16.89
N ASP A 226 27.31 13.77 -17.51
CA ASP A 226 26.07 14.09 -16.82
C ASP A 226 25.46 12.86 -16.14
N CYS A 227 24.67 13.07 -15.08
CA CYS A 227 24.04 11.97 -14.35
C CYS A 227 23.07 11.16 -15.22
N GLY A 228 22.25 11.84 -16.05
CA GLY A 228 21.35 11.21 -17.02
C GLY A 228 20.58 10.00 -16.50
N ASP A 229 20.46 8.96 -17.35
CA ASP A 229 19.98 7.64 -16.94
C ASP A 229 21.13 6.79 -16.37
N TRP A 230 21.56 7.13 -15.16
CA TRP A 230 22.62 6.41 -14.47
C TRP A 230 22.28 4.93 -14.23
N ARG A 231 21.00 4.55 -14.12
CA ARG A 231 20.60 3.14 -13.95
C ARG A 231 20.83 2.34 -15.22
N GLY A 232 20.49 2.91 -16.38
CA GLY A 232 20.84 2.33 -17.68
C GLY A 232 22.36 2.25 -17.90
N ALA A 233 23.09 3.32 -17.50
CA ALA A 233 24.54 3.38 -17.63
C ALA A 233 25.28 2.31 -16.81
N LEU A 234 24.71 1.87 -15.68
CA LEU A 234 25.27 0.80 -14.84
C LEU A 234 25.22 -0.59 -15.49
N ARG A 235 24.34 -0.83 -16.47
CA ARG A 235 24.14 -2.14 -17.12
C ARG A 235 24.05 -3.27 -16.10
N ALA A 236 23.07 -3.15 -15.21
CA ALA A 236 22.91 -4.08 -14.09
C ALA A 236 22.31 -5.42 -14.54
N GLU A 237 22.94 -6.51 -14.11
CA GLU A 237 22.41 -7.87 -14.20
C GLU A 237 21.88 -8.28 -12.82
N LEU A 238 20.56 -8.25 -12.67
CA LEU A 238 19.86 -8.40 -11.40
C LEU A 238 18.92 -9.61 -11.35
N ALA A 239 18.81 -10.36 -12.44
CA ALA A 239 17.89 -11.48 -12.58
C ALA A 239 18.41 -12.78 -11.92
N ASP A 240 19.73 -12.92 -11.75
CA ASP A 240 20.33 -14.06 -11.08
C ASP A 240 20.21 -13.86 -9.56
N PRO A 241 19.46 -14.71 -8.82
CA PRO A 241 19.28 -14.52 -7.39
C PRO A 241 20.57 -14.73 -6.59
N ALA A 242 21.61 -15.36 -7.15
CA ALA A 242 22.87 -15.61 -6.47
C ALA A 242 23.89 -14.47 -6.63
N LYS A 243 23.67 -13.49 -7.52
CA LYS A 243 24.63 -12.40 -7.74
C LYS A 243 24.01 -11.09 -8.20
N VAL A 244 24.67 -9.98 -7.87
CA VAL A 244 24.39 -8.64 -8.39
C VAL A 244 25.64 -8.13 -9.10
N VAL A 245 25.51 -7.89 -10.40
CA VAL A 245 26.63 -7.49 -11.27
C VAL A 245 26.29 -6.21 -12.02
N PHE A 246 27.27 -5.31 -12.16
CA PHE A 246 27.24 -4.12 -12.98
C PHE A 246 28.38 -4.21 -14.01
N GLN A 247 28.02 -4.06 -15.28
CA GLN A 247 28.98 -4.09 -16.40
C GLN A 247 29.28 -2.70 -16.96
N GLY A 248 28.59 -1.69 -16.44
CA GLY A 248 28.68 -0.32 -16.89
C GLY A 248 29.47 0.58 -15.94
N VAL A 249 29.10 1.85 -15.92
CA VAL A 249 29.78 2.90 -15.17
C VAL A 249 28.79 3.76 -14.40
N TYR A 250 29.28 4.45 -13.37
CA TYR A 250 28.50 5.38 -12.56
C TYR A 250 28.95 6.85 -12.79
N PRO A 251 28.10 7.75 -13.28
CA PRO A 251 28.48 9.15 -13.42
C PRO A 251 28.66 9.85 -12.06
N ALA A 252 29.84 10.41 -11.81
CA ALA A 252 30.12 11.11 -10.54
C ALA A 252 29.17 12.30 -10.28
N ALA A 253 28.69 12.95 -11.35
CA ALA A 253 27.72 14.05 -11.28
C ALA A 253 26.38 13.65 -10.66
N CYS A 254 26.10 12.35 -10.50
CA CYS A 254 24.91 11.88 -9.81
C CYS A 254 24.92 12.16 -8.30
N GLY A 255 26.10 12.35 -7.69
CA GLY A 255 26.25 12.31 -6.24
C GLY A 255 25.86 10.96 -5.68
N GLU A 256 25.42 10.92 -4.43
CA GLU A 256 24.83 9.70 -3.85
C GLU A 256 23.47 9.37 -4.50
N ARG A 257 23.27 8.09 -4.83
CA ARG A 257 21.98 7.59 -5.32
C ARG A 257 21.58 6.29 -4.64
N VAL A 258 20.28 6.16 -4.41
CA VAL A 258 19.67 4.98 -3.80
C VAL A 258 18.81 4.27 -4.84
N TRP A 259 18.98 2.96 -4.98
CA TRP A 259 18.21 2.10 -5.88
C TRP A 259 17.60 0.91 -5.12
N PRO A 260 16.30 0.98 -4.79
CA PRO A 260 15.58 -0.18 -4.27
C PRO A 260 15.19 -1.14 -5.41
N VAL A 261 15.43 -2.43 -5.21
CA VAL A 261 15.19 -3.51 -6.17
C VAL A 261 14.52 -4.69 -5.45
N ALA A 262 13.41 -5.18 -5.98
CA ALA A 262 12.77 -6.40 -5.47
C ALA A 262 13.66 -7.62 -5.71
N ALA A 263 13.57 -8.60 -4.82
CA ALA A 263 14.37 -9.81 -4.93
C ALA A 263 14.03 -10.61 -6.20
N ALA A 264 15.06 -11.05 -6.92
CA ALA A 264 14.90 -11.98 -8.05
C ALA A 264 14.35 -13.35 -7.61
N ASP A 265 14.62 -13.75 -6.36
CA ASP A 265 13.98 -14.88 -5.68
C ASP A 265 13.20 -14.37 -4.45
N PRO A 266 11.90 -14.04 -4.63
CA PRO A 266 11.06 -13.55 -3.55
C PRO A 266 10.86 -14.54 -2.40
N ARG A 267 10.86 -15.87 -2.66
CA ARG A 267 10.63 -16.89 -1.61
C ARG A 267 11.86 -17.05 -0.73
N GLY A 268 13.05 -17.11 -1.34
CA GLY A 268 14.34 -17.26 -0.63
C GLY A 268 14.82 -16.00 0.08
N PHE A 269 14.27 -14.82 -0.23
CA PHE A 269 14.75 -13.54 0.31
C PHE A 269 14.84 -13.50 1.84
N ALA A 270 13.79 -13.91 2.54
CA ALA A 270 13.75 -13.86 4.01
C ALA A 270 14.83 -14.77 4.64
N ALA A 271 15.04 -15.97 4.10
CA ALA A 271 16.07 -16.89 4.56
C ALA A 271 17.48 -16.29 4.41
N ARG A 272 17.78 -15.72 3.24
CA ARG A 272 19.08 -15.08 2.98
C ARG A 272 19.29 -13.83 3.84
N ALA A 273 18.26 -13.02 4.06
CA ALA A 273 18.35 -11.83 4.89
C ALA A 273 18.53 -12.17 6.38
N VAL A 274 17.79 -13.16 6.88
CA VAL A 274 17.93 -13.65 8.26
C VAL A 274 19.33 -14.21 8.50
N GLU A 275 19.81 -15.08 7.60
CA GLU A 275 21.15 -15.65 7.72
C GLU A 275 22.23 -14.57 7.57
N GLY A 276 22.09 -13.70 6.58
CA GLY A 276 23.01 -12.60 6.31
C GLY A 276 23.16 -11.70 7.53
N MET A 277 22.04 -11.32 8.16
CA MET A 277 22.04 -10.50 9.37
C MET A 277 22.68 -11.23 10.56
N TRP A 278 22.33 -12.51 10.78
CA TRP A 278 22.91 -13.29 11.87
C TRP A 278 24.44 -13.35 11.77
N ARG A 279 24.95 -13.59 10.56
CA ARG A 279 26.40 -13.65 10.29
C ARG A 279 27.08 -12.29 10.38
N GLU A 280 26.44 -11.23 9.89
CA GLU A 280 26.96 -9.86 10.01
C GLU A 280 27.15 -9.43 11.47
N LEU A 281 26.25 -9.87 12.35
CA LEU A 281 26.34 -9.68 13.80
C LEU A 281 27.38 -10.58 14.50
N GLY A 282 28.17 -11.35 13.75
CA GLY A 282 29.17 -12.29 14.26
C GLY A 282 28.61 -13.65 14.72
N GLY A 283 27.31 -13.89 14.53
CA GLY A 283 26.68 -15.17 14.82
C GLY A 283 27.16 -16.28 13.89
N LYS A 284 27.33 -17.49 14.42
CA LYS A 284 27.69 -18.68 13.64
C LYS A 284 26.50 -19.62 13.52
N LEU A 285 26.34 -20.25 12.36
CA LEU A 285 25.28 -21.21 12.07
C LEU A 285 25.91 -22.42 11.37
N THR A 286 25.70 -23.62 11.92
CA THR A 286 26.20 -24.87 11.32
C THR A 286 25.18 -25.57 10.43
N GLY A 287 23.88 -25.34 10.66
CA GLY A 287 22.80 -25.80 9.79
C GLY A 287 22.45 -24.74 8.74
N SER A 288 21.17 -24.63 8.44
CA SER A 288 20.64 -23.75 7.39
C SER A 288 19.51 -22.85 7.89
N VAL A 289 19.20 -21.81 7.13
CA VAL A 289 17.93 -21.10 7.30
C VAL A 289 16.92 -21.66 6.31
N ARG A 290 15.83 -22.24 6.83
CA ARG A 290 14.83 -22.96 6.02
C ARG A 290 13.43 -22.72 6.51
N ASP A 291 12.44 -23.00 5.66
CA ASP A 291 11.04 -22.95 6.07
C ASP A 291 10.68 -24.16 6.96
N GLY A 292 9.69 -23.98 7.83
CA GLY A 292 9.15 -25.04 8.69
C GLY A 292 8.16 -24.49 9.71
N LYS A 293 7.42 -25.38 10.38
CA LYS A 293 6.44 -24.99 11.41
C LYS A 293 7.09 -24.95 12.80
N VAL A 294 6.65 -24.01 13.63
CA VAL A 294 6.99 -24.05 15.06
C VAL A 294 6.38 -25.32 15.68
N PRO A 295 7.16 -26.12 16.45
CA PRO A 295 6.65 -27.30 17.12
C PRO A 295 5.51 -26.97 18.09
N ALA A 296 4.48 -27.81 18.12
CA ALA A 296 3.36 -27.67 19.05
C ALA A 296 3.86 -27.66 20.51
N GLY A 297 3.31 -26.76 21.32
CA GLY A 297 3.66 -26.62 22.74
C GLY A 297 4.94 -25.86 23.05
N LEU A 298 5.74 -25.49 22.03
CA LEU A 298 6.92 -24.64 22.23
C LEU A 298 6.48 -23.22 22.57
N LYS A 299 7.03 -22.64 23.65
CA LYS A 299 6.73 -21.27 24.09
C LYS A 299 7.77 -20.29 23.53
N PRO A 300 7.35 -19.09 23.10
CA PRO A 300 8.30 -18.11 22.61
C PRO A 300 9.21 -17.64 23.74
N VAL A 301 10.50 -17.47 23.45
CA VAL A 301 11.47 -16.86 24.39
C VAL A 301 11.30 -15.34 24.41
N PHE A 302 10.88 -14.76 23.28
CA PHE A 302 10.48 -13.36 23.18
C PHE A 302 9.60 -13.09 21.95
N MET A 303 9.02 -11.90 21.90
CA MET A 303 8.27 -11.39 20.75
C MET A 303 8.92 -10.10 20.25
N SER A 304 9.09 -9.98 18.92
CA SER A 304 9.42 -8.72 18.27
C SER A 304 8.13 -8.03 17.84
N THR A 305 7.86 -6.86 18.41
CA THR A 305 6.62 -6.11 18.19
C THR A 305 6.83 -5.03 17.13
N SER A 306 5.86 -4.86 16.23
CA SER A 306 5.88 -3.82 15.20
C SER A 306 5.55 -2.44 15.77
N PRO A 307 5.79 -1.37 14.99
CA PRO A 307 5.07 -0.12 15.21
C PRO A 307 3.55 -0.32 15.12
N ALA A 308 2.80 0.61 15.70
CA ALA A 308 1.35 0.57 15.71
C ALA A 308 0.76 0.74 14.29
N LEU A 309 -0.46 0.22 14.08
CA LEU A 309 -1.18 0.28 12.81
C LEU A 309 -1.29 1.71 12.28
N ALA A 310 -1.50 2.72 13.13
CA ALA A 310 -1.54 4.12 12.70
C ALA A 310 -0.25 4.55 11.95
N GLU A 311 0.92 4.12 12.45
CA GLU A 311 2.20 4.42 11.81
C GLU A 311 2.40 3.62 10.51
N VAL A 312 1.98 2.35 10.49
CA VAL A 312 1.98 1.51 9.29
C VAL A 312 1.08 2.11 8.21
N VAL A 313 -0.12 2.54 8.56
CA VAL A 313 -1.08 3.18 7.65
C VAL A 313 -0.52 4.51 7.12
N ARG A 314 0.18 5.28 7.96
CA ARG A 314 0.93 6.47 7.51
C ARG A 314 1.91 6.13 6.41
N ASP A 315 2.75 5.11 6.58
CA ASP A 315 3.72 4.74 5.55
C ASP A 315 3.05 4.17 4.29
N VAL A 316 1.99 3.37 4.45
CA VAL A 316 1.16 2.89 3.33
C VAL A 316 0.63 4.06 2.52
N ASN A 317 0.08 5.10 3.16
CA ASN A 317 -0.59 6.18 2.46
C ASN A 317 0.37 7.26 1.94
N LYS A 318 1.40 7.64 2.72
CA LYS A 318 2.43 8.62 2.33
C LYS A 318 3.26 8.14 1.14
N TYR A 319 3.73 6.89 1.20
CA TYR A 319 4.63 6.31 0.20
C TYR A 319 3.92 5.39 -0.79
N SER A 320 2.62 5.15 -0.61
CA SER A 320 1.81 4.29 -1.47
C SER A 320 2.33 2.84 -1.55
N ASN A 321 2.86 2.29 -0.46
CA ASN A 321 3.50 0.98 -0.45
C ASN A 321 2.47 -0.15 -0.68
N ASN A 322 2.66 -0.91 -1.78
CA ASN A 322 1.73 -1.95 -2.20
C ASN A 322 1.75 -3.15 -1.26
N VAL A 323 2.93 -3.72 -0.98
CA VAL A 323 3.02 -4.96 -0.19
C VAL A 323 2.58 -4.73 1.26
N MET A 324 2.85 -3.54 1.82
CA MET A 324 2.31 -3.16 3.14
C MET A 324 0.78 -3.08 3.12
N ALA A 325 0.16 -2.51 2.07
CA ALA A 325 -1.29 -2.47 1.96
C ALA A 325 -1.91 -3.88 1.85
N GLN A 326 -1.28 -4.78 1.08
CA GLN A 326 -1.72 -6.18 0.97
C GLN A 326 -1.63 -6.89 2.33
N HIS A 327 -0.58 -6.64 3.11
CA HIS A 327 -0.43 -7.17 4.46
C HIS A 327 -1.51 -6.67 5.42
N VAL A 328 -1.78 -5.36 5.41
CA VAL A 328 -2.88 -4.79 6.21
C VAL A 328 -4.21 -5.41 5.81
N PHE A 329 -4.44 -5.61 4.51
CA PHE A 329 -5.63 -6.29 3.99
C PHE A 329 -5.75 -7.72 4.49
N LEU A 330 -4.69 -8.52 4.35
CA LEU A 330 -4.61 -9.91 4.82
C LEU A 330 -4.74 -10.03 6.34
N THR A 331 -4.22 -9.06 7.10
CA THR A 331 -4.29 -9.05 8.57
C THR A 331 -5.74 -9.03 9.07
N MET A 332 -6.65 -8.36 8.37
CA MET A 332 -8.08 -8.39 8.72
C MET A 332 -8.65 -9.82 8.66
N ALA A 333 -8.20 -10.63 7.70
CA ALA A 333 -8.57 -12.04 7.61
C ALA A 333 -7.89 -12.88 8.71
N LEU A 334 -6.60 -12.65 8.94
CA LEU A 334 -5.81 -13.36 9.95
C LEU A 334 -6.45 -13.25 11.34
N GLN A 335 -6.83 -12.03 11.75
CA GLN A 335 -7.43 -11.80 13.07
C GLN A 335 -8.80 -12.47 13.24
N LYS A 336 -9.54 -12.63 12.14
CA LYS A 336 -10.87 -13.24 12.16
C LYS A 336 -10.84 -14.76 12.05
N ASN A 337 -9.94 -15.30 11.24
CA ASN A 337 -9.96 -16.69 10.80
C ASN A 337 -8.77 -17.52 11.32
N GLY A 338 -7.77 -16.89 11.94
CA GLY A 338 -6.51 -17.53 12.35
C GLY A 338 -5.52 -17.80 11.21
N VAL A 339 -5.95 -17.61 9.95
CA VAL A 339 -5.12 -17.68 8.75
C VAL A 339 -5.50 -16.57 7.77
N ALA A 340 -4.50 -15.96 7.15
CA ALA A 340 -4.69 -14.89 6.17
C ALA A 340 -4.79 -15.45 4.75
N THR A 341 -5.94 -15.26 4.10
CA THR A 341 -6.14 -15.51 2.67
C THR A 341 -6.73 -14.27 2.01
N PHE A 342 -6.52 -14.08 0.71
CA PHE A 342 -7.14 -12.95 0.00
C PHE A 342 -8.67 -13.03 0.00
N ASP A 343 -9.25 -14.22 -0.10
CA ASP A 343 -10.71 -14.41 0.00
C ASP A 343 -11.23 -14.04 1.38
N GLY A 344 -10.54 -14.47 2.45
CA GLY A 344 -10.89 -14.07 3.81
C GLY A 344 -10.81 -12.56 4.01
N ALA A 345 -9.84 -11.90 3.39
CA ALA A 345 -9.65 -10.46 3.48
C ALA A 345 -10.74 -9.69 2.71
N ARG A 346 -11.10 -10.17 1.51
CA ARG A 346 -12.24 -9.67 0.73
C ARG A 346 -13.54 -9.79 1.51
N GLU A 347 -13.76 -10.92 2.15
CA GLU A 347 -14.95 -11.15 2.97
C GLU A 347 -15.00 -10.26 4.21
N ALA A 348 -13.87 -10.10 4.93
CA ALA A 348 -13.78 -9.18 6.06
C ALA A 348 -14.08 -7.73 5.64
N LEU A 349 -13.50 -7.28 4.54
CA LEU A 349 -13.75 -5.95 3.98
C LEU A 349 -15.20 -5.78 3.52
N ARG A 350 -15.80 -6.79 2.89
CA ARG A 350 -17.21 -6.77 2.47
C ARG A 350 -18.15 -6.60 3.65
N GLN A 351 -17.96 -7.39 4.71
CA GLN A 351 -18.79 -7.30 5.91
C GLN A 351 -18.65 -5.95 6.60
N TRP A 352 -17.42 -5.45 6.74
CA TRP A 352 -17.18 -4.11 7.28
C TRP A 352 -17.83 -3.02 6.42
N TRP A 353 -17.71 -3.10 5.09
CA TRP A 353 -18.28 -2.11 4.17
C TRP A 353 -19.80 -2.03 4.30
N GLN A 354 -20.47 -3.18 4.30
CA GLN A 354 -21.93 -3.26 4.48
C GLN A 354 -22.37 -2.71 5.84
N ALA A 355 -21.62 -2.99 6.90
CA ALA A 355 -21.94 -2.54 8.25
C ALA A 355 -21.70 -1.03 8.46
N ARG A 356 -20.68 -0.44 7.82
CA ARG A 356 -20.22 0.93 8.12
C ARG A 356 -20.53 1.94 7.03
N VAL A 357 -20.47 1.54 5.77
CA VAL A 357 -20.72 2.43 4.61
C VAL A 357 -22.17 2.28 4.13
N GLY A 358 -22.77 1.11 4.32
CA GLY A 358 -24.19 0.84 4.06
C GLY A 358 -24.45 0.36 2.64
N ASP A 359 -25.38 1.02 1.95
CA ASP A 359 -25.89 0.69 0.61
C ASP A 359 -25.00 1.21 -0.53
N ALA A 360 -23.89 1.89 -0.22
CA ALA A 360 -22.92 2.31 -1.24
C ALA A 360 -22.36 1.09 -1.98
N GLU A 361 -22.14 1.24 -3.29
CA GLU A 361 -21.61 0.18 -4.14
C GLU A 361 -20.31 -0.41 -3.58
N LEU A 362 -20.28 -1.73 -3.45
CA LEU A 362 -19.16 -2.45 -2.85
C LEU A 362 -17.91 -2.35 -3.74
N PRO A 363 -16.75 -1.93 -3.22
CA PRO A 363 -15.48 -2.01 -3.96
C PRO A 363 -15.13 -3.45 -4.34
N GLN A 364 -14.69 -3.65 -5.57
CA GLN A 364 -14.00 -4.86 -5.99
C GLN A 364 -12.53 -4.73 -5.61
N ALA A 365 -12.19 -5.13 -4.39
CA ALA A 365 -10.82 -5.11 -3.88
C ALA A 365 -10.13 -6.46 -4.13
N ASP A 366 -9.33 -6.54 -5.18
CA ASP A 366 -8.59 -7.77 -5.52
C ASP A 366 -7.56 -8.12 -4.43
N ASN A 367 -6.58 -7.23 -4.20
CA ASN A 367 -5.49 -7.41 -3.25
C ASN A 367 -5.38 -6.30 -2.18
N GLY A 368 -6.33 -5.36 -2.14
CA GLY A 368 -6.34 -4.20 -1.22
C GLY A 368 -5.34 -3.08 -1.56
N ALA A 369 -4.34 -3.33 -2.40
CA ALA A 369 -3.38 -2.30 -2.81
C ALA A 369 -3.85 -1.48 -4.02
N GLY A 370 -4.71 -2.04 -4.87
CA GLY A 370 -5.13 -1.42 -6.13
C GLY A 370 -4.12 -1.56 -7.27
N LEU A 371 -3.06 -2.35 -7.06
CA LEU A 371 -2.22 -2.86 -8.15
C LEU A 371 -2.93 -4.09 -8.74
N SER A 372 -3.96 -3.85 -9.55
CA SER A 372 -4.78 -4.89 -10.17
C SER A 372 -5.45 -4.33 -11.41
N ARG A 373 -5.65 -5.17 -12.43
CA ARG A 373 -6.45 -4.82 -13.62
C ARG A 373 -7.95 -4.95 -13.34
N ASP A 374 -8.32 -5.70 -12.31
CA ASP A 374 -9.69 -6.08 -11.98
C ASP A 374 -10.29 -5.19 -10.89
N ALA A 375 -9.48 -4.48 -10.11
CA ALA A 375 -9.98 -3.58 -9.08
C ALA A 375 -10.98 -2.56 -9.64
N ARG A 376 -12.14 -2.43 -9.00
CA ARG A 376 -13.19 -1.46 -9.36
C ARG A 376 -13.72 -0.73 -8.13
N LEU A 377 -13.98 0.56 -8.29
CA LEU A 377 -14.59 1.42 -7.28
C LEU A 377 -15.22 2.63 -7.97
N THR A 378 -16.38 3.07 -7.50
CA THR A 378 -17.00 4.32 -7.98
C THR A 378 -16.52 5.52 -7.16
N ALA A 379 -16.46 6.69 -7.79
CA ALA A 379 -16.10 7.92 -7.09
C ALA A 379 -17.12 8.25 -5.98
N GLN A 380 -18.41 7.96 -6.22
CA GLN A 380 -19.47 8.15 -5.22
C GLN A 380 -19.31 7.22 -4.01
N ALA A 381 -19.03 5.93 -4.23
CA ALA A 381 -18.84 4.98 -3.13
C ALA A 381 -17.64 5.35 -2.26
N LEU A 382 -16.51 5.74 -2.87
CA LEU A 382 -15.35 6.19 -2.12
C LEU A 382 -15.61 7.50 -1.37
N ALA A 383 -16.30 8.45 -1.99
CA ALA A 383 -16.65 9.71 -1.34
C ALA A 383 -17.56 9.47 -0.13
N ARG A 384 -18.53 8.54 -0.26
CA ARG A 384 -19.40 8.13 0.84
C ARG A 384 -18.61 7.51 2.00
N MET A 385 -17.68 6.61 1.71
CA MET A 385 -16.79 6.04 2.72
C MET A 385 -15.95 7.12 3.42
N LEU A 386 -15.42 8.11 2.69
CA LEU A 386 -14.65 9.21 3.27
C LEU A 386 -15.51 10.14 4.16
N GLN A 387 -16.78 10.35 3.84
CA GLN A 387 -17.68 11.06 4.76
C GLN A 387 -17.91 10.29 6.06
N VAL A 388 -18.07 8.95 5.97
CA VAL A 388 -18.15 8.08 7.16
C VAL A 388 -16.85 8.15 7.96
N ALA A 389 -15.71 8.08 7.28
CA ALA A 389 -14.40 8.16 7.90
C ALA A 389 -14.15 9.51 8.59
N TRP A 390 -14.70 10.61 8.06
CA TRP A 390 -14.58 11.93 8.67
C TRP A 390 -15.29 12.03 10.03
N GLN A 391 -16.36 11.25 10.24
CA GLN A 391 -17.13 11.24 11.49
C GLN A 391 -16.64 10.16 12.47
N SER A 392 -15.63 9.38 12.09
CA SER A 392 -15.12 8.28 12.89
C SER A 392 -14.14 8.73 13.98
N PRO A 393 -14.07 8.02 15.13
CA PRO A 393 -13.01 8.21 16.12
C PRO A 393 -11.59 8.05 15.57
N VAL A 394 -11.38 7.23 14.52
CA VAL A 394 -10.05 7.02 13.89
C VAL A 394 -9.79 8.00 12.74
N MET A 395 -10.65 9.01 12.55
CA MET A 395 -10.46 10.07 11.57
C MET A 395 -9.08 10.73 11.66
N PRO A 396 -8.58 11.13 12.86
CA PRO A 396 -7.29 11.83 12.95
C PRO A 396 -6.13 10.98 12.41
N ASP A 397 -6.11 9.68 12.72
CA ASP A 397 -5.09 8.74 12.22
C ASP A 397 -5.17 8.59 10.70
N LEU A 398 -6.38 8.44 10.14
CA LEU A 398 -6.57 8.35 8.70
C LEU A 398 -6.10 9.63 8.00
N VAL A 399 -6.55 10.81 8.44
CA VAL A 399 -6.20 12.08 7.79
C VAL A 399 -4.70 12.36 7.88
N ALA A 400 -4.09 12.16 9.05
CA ALA A 400 -2.65 12.34 9.24
C ALA A 400 -1.80 11.39 8.39
N SER A 401 -2.35 10.22 8.01
CA SER A 401 -1.69 9.28 7.12
C SER A 401 -1.58 9.75 5.68
N LEU A 402 -2.46 10.66 5.22
CA LEU A 402 -2.55 11.04 3.80
C LEU A 402 -1.49 12.06 3.42
N PRO A 403 -0.86 11.97 2.23
CA PRO A 403 0.01 13.01 1.69
C PRO A 403 -0.63 14.41 1.71
N MET A 404 0.18 15.41 2.05
CA MET A 404 -0.20 16.82 1.98
C MET A 404 0.21 17.42 0.64
N SER A 405 -0.74 18.10 -0.02
CA SER A 405 -0.51 18.79 -1.29
C SER A 405 0.69 19.73 -1.21
N GLY A 406 1.68 19.56 -2.10
CA GLY A 406 2.87 20.41 -2.19
C GLY A 406 3.91 20.22 -1.08
N VAL A 407 3.67 19.34 -0.09
CA VAL A 407 4.52 19.22 1.11
C VAL A 407 5.23 17.87 1.18
N ASP A 408 4.51 16.75 1.15
CA ASP A 408 5.10 15.45 1.43
C ASP A 408 4.53 14.27 0.63
N GLY A 409 5.14 13.10 0.84
CA GLY A 409 4.76 11.85 0.19
C GLY A 409 4.66 11.98 -1.33
N THR A 410 3.70 11.26 -1.90
CA THR A 410 3.40 11.28 -3.34
C THR A 410 2.88 12.64 -3.87
N LEU A 411 2.51 13.58 -3.00
CA LEU A 411 2.03 14.91 -3.38
C LEU A 411 3.04 16.04 -3.24
N ARG A 412 4.28 15.75 -2.80
CA ARG A 412 5.35 16.76 -2.63
C ARG A 412 5.61 17.64 -3.86
N ARG A 413 5.29 17.16 -5.06
CA ARG A 413 5.45 17.89 -6.33
C ARG A 413 4.15 18.46 -6.91
N SER A 414 3.02 18.35 -6.20
CA SER A 414 1.76 18.97 -6.64
C SER A 414 1.95 20.48 -6.77
N GLN A 415 1.31 21.08 -7.77
CA GLN A 415 1.32 22.52 -8.01
C GLN A 415 0.03 23.19 -7.53
N SER A 416 -0.90 22.42 -6.95
CA SER A 416 -2.11 22.93 -6.31
C SER A 416 -1.72 23.92 -5.20
N ARG A 417 -2.43 25.05 -5.14
CA ARG A 417 -2.26 26.07 -4.09
C ARG A 417 -3.12 25.79 -2.86
N ALA A 418 -4.16 24.99 -3.03
CA ALA A 418 -5.02 24.55 -1.94
C ALA A 418 -4.33 23.57 -0.99
N SER A 419 -4.65 23.71 0.30
CA SER A 419 -4.27 22.74 1.33
C SER A 419 -5.19 21.52 1.24
N ALA A 420 -4.60 20.34 1.13
CA ALA A 420 -5.35 19.09 1.01
C ALA A 420 -4.54 17.89 1.51
N HIS A 421 -5.26 16.92 2.06
CA HIS A 421 -4.76 15.61 2.49
C HIS A 421 -5.37 14.55 1.56
N LEU A 422 -4.58 14.06 0.59
CA LEU A 422 -5.10 13.15 -0.44
C LEU A 422 -4.18 11.96 -0.67
N LYS A 423 -4.78 10.78 -0.82
CA LYS A 423 -4.12 9.63 -1.40
C LYS A 423 -4.08 9.77 -2.92
N THR A 424 -2.93 9.50 -3.52
CA THR A 424 -2.76 9.41 -4.97
C THR A 424 -2.94 7.98 -5.49
N GLY A 425 -3.26 7.83 -6.77
CA GLY A 425 -3.22 6.57 -7.50
C GLY A 425 -2.63 6.76 -8.88
N SER A 426 -1.71 5.88 -9.28
CA SER A 426 -1.13 5.91 -10.62
C SER A 426 -0.91 4.48 -11.12
N LEU A 427 -1.37 4.23 -12.34
CA LEU A 427 -1.02 3.10 -13.19
C LEU A 427 -0.70 3.66 -14.59
N ARG A 428 -0.33 2.80 -15.55
CA ARG A 428 -0.09 3.22 -16.94
C ARG A 428 -1.26 4.05 -17.51
N ASP A 429 -2.48 3.63 -17.23
CA ASP A 429 -3.73 4.13 -17.79
C ASP A 429 -4.67 4.74 -16.74
N VAL A 430 -4.15 5.02 -15.54
CA VAL A 430 -4.93 5.57 -14.42
C VAL A 430 -4.15 6.65 -13.69
N MET A 431 -4.81 7.76 -13.38
CA MET A 431 -4.32 8.78 -12.45
C MET A 431 -5.47 9.21 -11.53
N ALA A 432 -5.25 9.22 -10.23
CA ALA A 432 -6.30 9.46 -9.26
C ALA A 432 -5.82 10.24 -8.04
N VAL A 433 -6.74 10.98 -7.43
CA VAL A 433 -6.61 11.55 -6.08
C VAL A 433 -7.91 11.36 -5.31
N ALA A 434 -7.80 11.07 -4.02
CA ALA A 434 -8.96 10.98 -3.13
C ALA A 434 -8.60 11.37 -1.69
N GLY A 435 -9.47 12.10 -1.01
CA GLY A 435 -9.28 12.51 0.38
C GLY A 435 -9.99 13.81 0.70
N TYR A 436 -9.34 14.68 1.48
CA TYR A 436 -9.94 15.91 2.02
C TYR A 436 -9.24 17.17 1.52
N VAL A 437 -10.03 18.14 1.10
CA VAL A 437 -9.60 19.49 0.71
C VAL A 437 -10.06 20.50 1.75
N HIS A 438 -9.16 21.43 2.09
CA HIS A 438 -9.38 22.45 3.09
C HIS A 438 -9.73 23.78 2.41
N ALA A 439 -10.98 24.23 2.55
CA ALA A 439 -11.42 25.50 2.00
C ALA A 439 -11.09 26.67 2.93
N ALA A 440 -10.95 27.87 2.35
CA ALA A 440 -10.66 29.10 3.09
C ALA A 440 -11.80 29.51 4.05
N SER A 441 -13.04 29.09 3.77
CA SER A 441 -14.19 29.27 4.67
C SER A 441 -14.10 28.49 5.99
N GLY A 442 -13.13 27.57 6.12
CA GLY A 442 -13.05 26.60 7.21
C GLY A 442 -13.77 25.28 6.90
N ARG A 443 -14.59 25.22 5.84
CA ARG A 443 -15.23 23.97 5.41
C ARG A 443 -14.22 22.93 4.93
N ARG A 444 -14.67 21.68 4.92
CA ARG A 444 -13.90 20.50 4.52
C ARG A 444 -14.67 19.76 3.44
N TYR A 445 -13.99 19.50 2.33
CA TYR A 445 -14.59 18.80 1.19
C TYR A 445 -13.92 17.45 1.01
N VAL A 446 -14.73 16.43 0.79
CA VAL A 446 -14.26 15.18 0.19
C VAL A 446 -14.13 15.40 -1.31
N LEU A 447 -12.94 15.13 -1.84
CA LEU A 447 -12.66 15.06 -3.27
C LEU A 447 -12.30 13.63 -3.62
N VAL A 448 -12.96 13.07 -4.63
CA VAL A 448 -12.54 11.84 -5.29
C VAL A 448 -12.52 12.11 -6.78
N ALA A 449 -11.36 11.97 -7.42
CA ALA A 449 -11.19 12.15 -8.84
C ALA A 449 -10.32 11.03 -9.42
N VAL A 450 -10.82 10.35 -10.44
CA VAL A 450 -10.12 9.25 -11.12
C VAL A 450 -10.19 9.51 -12.61
N VAL A 451 -9.03 9.51 -13.27
CA VAL A 451 -8.89 9.57 -14.72
C VAL A 451 -8.46 8.18 -15.21
N ASN A 452 -9.27 7.55 -16.06
CA ASN A 452 -8.94 6.31 -16.74
C ASN A 452 -8.81 6.57 -18.24
N HIS A 453 -7.58 6.53 -18.76
CA HIS A 453 -7.28 6.77 -20.17
C HIS A 453 -5.85 6.36 -20.50
N ALA A 454 -5.58 6.01 -21.76
CA ALA A 454 -4.22 5.70 -22.22
C ALA A 454 -3.22 6.86 -21.99
N ASN A 455 -3.71 8.10 -21.91
CA ASN A 455 -2.92 9.31 -21.64
C ASN A 455 -3.03 9.80 -20.17
N ALA A 456 -3.40 8.94 -19.21
CA ALA A 456 -3.63 9.35 -17.82
C ALA A 456 -2.39 9.99 -17.15
N GLY A 457 -1.16 9.70 -17.63
CA GLY A 457 0.05 10.38 -17.16
C GLY A 457 0.01 11.91 -17.30
N ALA A 458 -0.78 12.44 -18.23
CA ALA A 458 -0.98 13.87 -18.43
C ALA A 458 -2.04 14.50 -17.49
N ALA A 459 -2.73 13.71 -16.66
CA ALA A 459 -3.87 14.17 -15.87
C ALA A 459 -3.51 15.00 -14.63
N ARG A 460 -2.23 15.08 -14.23
CA ARG A 460 -1.85 15.76 -12.98
C ARG A 460 -2.35 17.22 -12.89
N PRO A 461 -2.23 18.06 -13.93
CA PRO A 461 -2.79 19.42 -13.90
C PRO A 461 -4.32 19.46 -13.76
N VAL A 462 -5.03 18.45 -14.30
CA VAL A 462 -6.49 18.31 -14.15
C VAL A 462 -6.85 18.06 -12.69
N LEU A 463 -6.12 17.14 -12.05
CA LEU A 463 -6.33 16.82 -10.64
C LEU A 463 -5.97 17.99 -9.72
N ASP A 464 -4.84 18.65 -9.94
CA ASP A 464 -4.46 19.85 -9.17
C ASP A 464 -5.52 20.97 -9.33
N SER A 465 -6.05 21.18 -10.55
CA SER A 465 -7.14 22.14 -10.79
C SER A 465 -8.43 21.78 -10.05
N LEU A 466 -8.77 20.49 -9.90
CA LEU A 466 -9.92 20.05 -9.12
C LEU A 466 -9.72 20.28 -7.62
N VAL A 467 -8.51 20.10 -7.11
CA VAL A 467 -8.16 20.41 -5.71
C VAL A 467 -8.33 21.91 -5.45
N ASP A 468 -7.78 22.75 -6.32
CA ASP A 468 -7.89 24.22 -6.22
C ASP A 468 -9.32 24.72 -6.39
N TRP A 469 -10.12 24.09 -7.25
CA TRP A 469 -11.55 24.40 -7.38
C TRP A 469 -12.34 23.98 -6.14
N ALA A 470 -12.10 22.78 -5.61
CA ALA A 470 -12.79 22.30 -4.41
C ALA A 470 -12.55 23.21 -3.20
N ALA A 471 -11.37 23.82 -3.07
CA ALA A 471 -11.03 24.76 -2.01
C ALA A 471 -11.68 26.15 -2.16
N ARG A 472 -12.11 26.53 -3.38
CA ARG A 472 -12.85 27.77 -3.65
C ARG A 472 -14.33 27.50 -3.46
N ASP A 473 -14.82 27.76 -2.26
CA ASP A 473 -16.21 27.52 -1.88
C ASP A 473 -17.02 28.80 -1.66
N GLN A 474 -16.49 29.90 -2.19
CA GLN A 474 -17.10 31.22 -2.27
C GLN A 474 -17.29 31.60 -3.72
#